data_AF-A0A238KSK6-F1
#
_entry.id   AF-A0A238KSK6-F1
#
_cell.length_a   1.000
_cell.length_b   1.000
_cell.length_c   1.000
_cell.angle_alpha   90.00
_cell.angle_beta   90.00
_cell.angle_gamma   90.00
#
_symmetry.space_group_name_H-M   'P 1'
#
loop_
_entity.id
_entity.type
_entity.pdbx_description
1 polymer ?
#
loop_
_entity_poly.entity_id
_entity_poly.type
_entity_poly.pdbx_seq_one_letter_code
_entity_poly.pdbx_strand_id
1 'polypeptide(L)'
;MDLRGPDIRFWRKHLIRDERLLWDGRPEFEFKLDWTAVTMCLPAILFTVVFLADAQLFEGGFGASLSQDDPGTYRLLKIGSIGATLWCAVYIARTSMLIPQLTRYALTNKRALTRTLLPWPKVTVKRLTPMTEVEWNGTAPGSIFFDTENVRYGHKPTYPGLVGKFVIKERKNGFRNIADADIVYPQLLRAMEGKL
;
A
#
# COMPACT_ATOMS: atom_id res chain seq x y z
N MET A 1 27.75 -9.61 4.50
CA MET A 1 26.36 -10.06 4.27
C MET A 1 26.35 -10.99 3.07
N ASP A 2 25.95 -12.25 3.25
CA ASP A 2 25.91 -13.23 2.16
C ASP A 2 24.63 -12.98 1.33
N LEU A 3 24.79 -12.27 0.21
CA LEU A 3 23.69 -11.88 -0.67
C LEU A 3 23.25 -13.07 -1.54
N ARG A 4 22.45 -13.98 -0.98
CA ARG A 4 21.84 -15.10 -1.72
C ARG A 4 20.33 -15.11 -1.55
N GLY A 5 19.62 -14.49 -2.50
CA GLY A 5 18.16 -14.42 -2.52
C GLY A 5 17.62 -14.23 -3.94
N PRO A 6 16.36 -14.60 -4.20
CA PRO A 6 15.71 -14.39 -5.50
C PRO A 6 15.68 -12.90 -5.89
N ASP A 7 15.60 -12.01 -4.90
CA ASP A 7 15.57 -10.55 -5.10
C ASP A 7 16.92 -9.99 -5.57
N ILE A 8 18.05 -10.52 -5.11
CA ILE A 8 19.39 -10.12 -5.60
C ILE A 8 19.56 -10.38 -7.09
N ARG A 9 19.06 -11.51 -7.62
CA ARG A 9 19.11 -11.77 -9.07
C ARG A 9 18.28 -10.76 -9.85
N PHE A 10 17.14 -10.34 -9.32
CA PHE A 10 16.34 -9.28 -9.90
C PHE A 10 17.11 -7.95 -9.90
N TRP A 11 17.66 -7.55 -8.74
CA TRP A 11 18.39 -6.29 -8.62
C TRP A 11 19.61 -6.23 -9.51
N ARG A 12 20.41 -7.31 -9.59
CA ARG A 12 21.58 -7.40 -10.47
C ARG A 12 21.25 -7.14 -11.94
N LYS A 13 20.08 -7.56 -12.42
CA LYS A 13 19.62 -7.28 -13.80
C LYS A 13 19.27 -5.81 -14.03
N HIS A 14 19.01 -5.05 -12.98
CA HIS A 14 18.63 -3.63 -13.03
C HIS A 14 19.80 -2.69 -12.70
N LEU A 15 20.97 -3.22 -12.37
CA LEU A 15 22.17 -2.42 -12.14
C LEU A 15 22.71 -1.86 -13.46
N ILE A 16 23.15 -0.60 -13.43
CA ILE A 16 23.88 0.01 -14.55
C ILE A 16 25.38 -0.31 -14.45
N ARG A 17 26.14 0.04 -15.48
CA ARG A 17 27.60 -0.15 -15.49
C ARG A 17 28.25 0.53 -14.28
N ASP A 18 29.17 -0.20 -13.64
CA ASP A 18 29.91 0.22 -12.44
C ASP A 18 29.03 0.55 -11.22
N GLU A 19 27.81 0.02 -11.19
CA GLU A 19 26.94 0.10 -10.03
C GLU A 19 27.02 -1.19 -9.22
N ARG A 20 27.12 -1.05 -7.90
CA ARG A 20 27.22 -2.16 -6.96
C ARG A 20 26.04 -2.13 -6.01
N LEU A 21 25.42 -3.29 -5.81
CA LEU A 21 24.40 -3.48 -4.80
C LEU A 21 25.07 -3.44 -3.42
N LEU A 22 24.65 -2.50 -2.57
CA LEU A 22 25.16 -2.33 -1.21
C LEU A 22 24.27 -3.05 -0.20
N TRP A 23 22.96 -2.99 -0.41
CA TRP A 23 21.97 -3.59 0.48
C TRP A 23 20.69 -3.97 -0.28
N ASP A 24 20.02 -5.01 0.20
CA ASP A 24 18.72 -5.52 -0.27
C ASP A 24 17.89 -5.86 0.97
N GLY A 25 16.61 -5.46 0.97
CA GLY A 25 15.73 -5.75 2.09
C GLY A 25 14.26 -5.56 1.78
N ARG A 26 13.45 -5.90 2.79
CA ARG A 26 12.00 -5.79 2.76
C ARG A 26 11.52 -5.01 3.99
N PRO A 27 10.34 -4.37 3.91
CA PRO A 27 9.69 -3.86 5.10
C PRO A 27 9.51 -4.98 6.12
N GLU A 28 9.74 -4.69 7.40
CA GLU A 28 9.23 -5.51 8.48
C GLU A 28 7.69 -5.51 8.47
N PHE A 29 7.14 -6.57 9.04
CA PHE A 29 5.70 -6.68 9.17
C PHE A 29 5.17 -5.62 10.13
N GLU A 30 4.43 -4.66 9.58
CA GLU A 30 3.68 -3.68 10.35
C GLU A 30 2.23 -3.71 9.86
N PHE A 31 1.32 -4.02 10.77
CA PHE A 31 -0.11 -3.90 10.52
C PHE A 31 -0.52 -2.44 10.66
N LYS A 32 -0.77 -1.77 9.54
CA LYS A 32 -1.37 -0.44 9.51
C LYS A 32 -2.72 -0.52 8.82
N LEU A 33 -3.77 -0.38 9.62
CA LEU A 33 -5.14 -0.36 9.11
C LEU A 33 -5.33 0.88 8.21
N ASP A 34 -5.66 0.67 6.94
CA ASP A 34 -6.02 1.75 6.04
C ASP A 34 -7.44 2.24 6.33
N TRP A 35 -7.53 3.31 7.13
CA TRP A 35 -8.81 3.94 7.47
C TRP A 35 -9.61 4.42 6.24
N THR A 36 -8.94 4.71 5.13
CA THR A 36 -9.64 5.04 3.87
C THR A 36 -10.37 3.82 3.33
N ALA A 37 -9.70 2.65 3.34
CA ALA A 37 -10.33 1.40 2.94
C ALA A 37 -11.48 1.03 3.89
N VAL A 38 -11.29 1.19 5.20
CA VAL A 38 -12.34 0.94 6.20
C VAL A 38 -13.55 1.83 5.97
N THR A 39 -13.36 3.14 5.81
CA THR A 39 -14.47 4.10 5.60
C THR A 39 -15.22 3.84 4.30
N MET A 40 -14.53 3.43 3.23
CA MET A 40 -15.19 3.06 1.97
C MET A 40 -16.00 1.76 2.08
N CYS A 41 -15.53 0.80 2.88
CA CYS A 41 -16.19 -0.50 3.07
C CYS A 41 -17.30 -0.49 4.12
N LEU A 42 -17.28 0.47 5.06
CA LEU A 42 -18.18 0.53 6.20
C LEU A 42 -19.67 0.50 5.82
N PRO A 43 -20.16 1.24 4.80
CA PRO A 43 -21.57 1.19 4.43
C PRO A 43 -22.04 -0.20 3.98
N ALA A 44 -21.23 -0.93 3.22
CA ALA A 44 -21.58 -2.26 2.74
C ALA A 44 -21.63 -3.28 3.89
N ILE A 45 -20.67 -3.18 4.82
CA ILE A 45 -20.62 -4.02 6.03
C ILE A 45 -21.84 -3.74 6.91
N LEU A 46 -22.12 -2.46 7.19
CA LEU A 46 -23.27 -2.05 8.00
C LEU A 46 -24.59 -2.48 7.36
N PHE A 47 -24.76 -2.27 6.05
CA PHE A 47 -25.94 -2.74 5.33
C PHE A 47 -26.14 -4.25 5.48
N THR A 48 -25.09 -5.04 5.30
CA THR A 48 -25.16 -6.51 5.41
C THR A 48 -25.54 -6.93 6.82
N VAL A 49 -24.93 -6.33 7.85
CA VAL A 49 -25.24 -6.64 9.26
C VAL A 49 -26.69 -6.27 9.59
N VAL A 50 -27.13 -5.07 9.24
CA VAL A 50 -28.50 -4.60 9.50
C VAL A 50 -29.51 -5.44 8.74
N PHE A 51 -29.28 -5.71 7.45
CA PHE A 51 -30.20 -6.51 6.62
C PHE A 51 -30.36 -7.96 7.14
N LEU A 52 -29.27 -8.59 7.58
CA LEU A 52 -29.33 -9.94 8.14
C LEU A 52 -29.94 -9.96 9.54
N ALA A 53 -29.62 -8.97 10.38
CA ALA A 53 -30.20 -8.84 11.72
C ALA A 53 -31.70 -8.57 11.66
N ASP A 54 -32.14 -7.67 10.77
CA ASP A 54 -33.55 -7.36 10.53
C ASP A 54 -34.35 -8.60 10.10
N ALA A 55 -33.78 -9.41 9.20
CA ALA A 55 -34.41 -10.65 8.76
C ALA A 55 -34.48 -11.76 9.84
N GLN A 56 -33.66 -11.67 10.91
CA GLN A 56 -33.56 -12.72 11.94
C GLN A 56 -34.19 -12.33 13.28
N LEU A 57 -34.22 -11.04 13.61
CA LEU A 57 -34.54 -10.54 14.95
C LEU A 57 -35.83 -9.70 15.00
N PHE A 58 -36.30 -9.19 13.87
CA PHE A 58 -37.44 -8.27 13.83
C PHE A 58 -38.55 -8.80 12.93
N GLU A 59 -39.64 -9.29 13.54
CA GLU A 59 -40.85 -9.62 12.80
C GLU A 59 -41.45 -8.34 12.18
N GLY A 60 -41.62 -8.34 10.86
CA GLY A 60 -42.13 -7.18 10.09
C GLY A 60 -41.06 -6.20 9.58
N GLY A 61 -39.77 -6.46 9.83
CA GLY A 61 -38.66 -5.73 9.22
C GLY A 61 -38.58 -5.92 7.70
N PHE A 62 -37.94 -5.00 6.98
CA PHE A 62 -37.79 -5.09 5.52
C PHE A 62 -37.17 -6.42 5.06
N GLY A 63 -36.15 -6.92 5.76
CA GLY A 63 -35.52 -8.21 5.49
C GLY A 63 -36.43 -9.40 5.76
N ALA A 64 -37.27 -9.32 6.81
CA ALA A 64 -38.23 -10.36 7.15
C ALA A 64 -39.40 -10.40 6.15
N SER A 65 -40.01 -9.26 5.85
CA SER A 65 -41.09 -9.13 4.87
C SER A 65 -40.62 -9.56 3.48
N LEU A 66 -39.45 -9.11 3.03
CA LEU A 66 -38.91 -9.50 1.73
C LEU A 66 -38.61 -11.01 1.64
N SER A 67 -38.23 -11.65 2.76
CA SER A 67 -38.01 -13.10 2.80
C SER A 67 -39.28 -13.92 2.58
N GLN A 68 -40.45 -13.35 2.94
CA GLN A 68 -41.76 -13.99 2.80
C GLN A 68 -42.42 -13.63 1.47
N ASP A 69 -42.40 -12.35 1.09
CA ASP A 69 -43.09 -11.82 -0.08
C ASP A 69 -42.36 -12.12 -1.40
N ASP A 70 -41.03 -12.07 -1.40
CA ASP A 70 -40.20 -12.42 -2.56
C ASP A 70 -38.88 -13.13 -2.14
N PRO A 71 -38.97 -14.46 -1.91
CA PRO A 71 -37.83 -15.26 -1.48
C PRO A 71 -36.66 -15.25 -2.47
N GLY A 72 -36.93 -15.02 -3.75
CA GLY A 72 -35.91 -14.95 -4.81
C GLY A 72 -35.04 -13.72 -4.66
N THR A 73 -35.68 -12.55 -4.58
CA THR A 73 -35.00 -11.27 -4.37
C THR A 73 -34.27 -11.23 -3.03
N TYR A 74 -34.87 -11.77 -1.96
CA TYR A 74 -34.21 -11.91 -0.66
C TYR A 74 -32.91 -12.73 -0.75
N ARG A 75 -32.92 -13.89 -1.43
CA ARG A 75 -31.71 -14.71 -1.60
C ARG A 75 -30.63 -14.00 -2.40
N LEU A 76 -31.00 -13.29 -3.47
CA LEU A 76 -30.04 -12.53 -4.29
C LEU A 76 -29.39 -11.39 -3.49
N LEU A 77 -30.18 -10.63 -2.73
CA LEU A 77 -29.67 -9.57 -1.85
C LEU A 77 -28.78 -10.12 -0.73
N LYS A 78 -29.17 -11.24 -0.12
CA LYS A 78 -28.36 -11.93 0.89
C LYS A 78 -27.02 -12.38 0.34
N ILE A 79 -26.99 -13.04 -0.82
CA ILE A 79 -25.74 -13.48 -1.46
C ILE A 79 -24.90 -12.27 -1.88
N GLY A 80 -25.52 -11.25 -2.48
CA GLY A 80 -24.83 -10.04 -2.93
C GLY A 80 -24.20 -9.24 -1.78
N SER A 81 -24.91 -9.07 -0.67
CA SER A 81 -24.41 -8.37 0.52
C SER A 81 -23.28 -9.12 1.23
N ILE A 82 -23.40 -10.45 1.37
CA ILE A 82 -22.31 -11.30 1.87
C ILE A 82 -21.09 -11.20 0.93
N GLY A 83 -21.30 -11.30 -0.38
CA GLY A 83 -20.23 -11.17 -1.38
C GLY A 83 -19.53 -9.80 -1.30
N ALA A 84 -20.29 -8.72 -1.17
CA ALA A 84 -19.75 -7.37 -1.00
C ALA A 84 -18.94 -7.22 0.29
N THR A 85 -19.39 -7.83 1.39
CA THR A 85 -18.68 -7.85 2.68
C THR A 85 -17.37 -8.63 2.59
N LEU A 86 -17.38 -9.81 1.96
CA LEU A 86 -16.17 -10.59 1.72
C LEU A 86 -15.17 -9.82 0.86
N TRP A 87 -15.64 -9.16 -0.20
CA TRP A 87 -14.82 -8.28 -1.03
C TRP A 87 -14.19 -7.15 -0.21
N CYS A 88 -14.95 -6.52 0.68
CA CYS A 88 -14.45 -5.49 1.59
C CYS A 88 -13.34 -6.02 2.52
N ALA A 89 -13.52 -7.22 3.09
CA ALA A 89 -12.52 -7.84 3.95
C ALA A 89 -11.21 -8.11 3.19
N VAL A 90 -11.31 -8.65 1.96
CA VAL A 90 -10.17 -8.87 1.07
C VAL A 90 -9.50 -7.56 0.69
N TYR A 91 -10.27 -6.52 0.39
CA TYR A 91 -9.76 -5.20 0.05
C TYR A 91 -8.96 -4.57 1.19
N ILE A 92 -9.50 -4.57 2.41
CA ILE A 92 -8.83 -4.06 3.62
C ILE A 92 -7.57 -4.86 3.92
N ALA A 93 -7.64 -6.19 3.87
CA ALA A 93 -6.47 -7.05 4.08
C ALA A 93 -5.38 -6.79 3.02
N ARG A 94 -5.79 -6.59 1.76
CA ARG A 94 -4.86 -6.29 0.66
C ARG A 94 -4.13 -4.97 0.88
N THR A 95 -4.84 -3.91 1.20
CA THR A 95 -4.24 -2.57 1.37
C THR A 95 -3.42 -2.46 2.65
N SER A 96 -3.91 -3.06 3.74
CA SER A 96 -3.31 -2.92 5.08
C SER A 96 -2.18 -3.92 5.35
N MET A 97 -2.19 -5.10 4.69
CA MET A 97 -1.24 -6.17 4.96
C MET A 97 -0.42 -6.56 3.72
N LEU A 98 -1.08 -6.84 2.59
CA LEU A 98 -0.39 -7.46 1.45
C LEU A 98 0.50 -6.49 0.67
N ILE A 99 0.00 -5.29 0.32
CA ILE A 99 0.77 -4.33 -0.50
C ILE A 99 2.08 -3.90 0.18
N PRO A 100 2.10 -3.55 1.48
CA PRO A 100 3.35 -3.24 2.18
C PRO A 100 4.37 -4.39 2.07
N GLN A 101 3.95 -5.64 2.31
CA GLN A 101 4.82 -6.82 2.29
C GLN A 101 5.37 -7.18 0.91
N LEU A 102 4.71 -6.70 -0.14
CA LEU A 102 5.09 -6.89 -1.53
C LEU A 102 6.01 -5.79 -2.06
N THR A 103 6.45 -4.89 -1.17
CA THR A 103 7.50 -3.92 -1.47
C THR A 103 8.87 -4.51 -1.14
N ARG A 104 9.84 -4.23 -2.00
CA ARG A 104 11.25 -4.60 -1.87
C ARG A 104 12.10 -3.37 -2.08
N TYR A 105 13.20 -3.28 -1.35
CA TYR A 105 14.11 -2.15 -1.37
C TYR A 105 15.51 -2.63 -1.72
N ALA A 106 16.24 -1.80 -2.45
CA ALA A 106 17.66 -1.99 -2.68
C ALA A 106 18.38 -0.65 -2.65
N LEU A 107 19.56 -0.65 -2.03
CA LEU A 107 20.48 0.47 -2.06
C LEU A 107 21.70 0.09 -2.90
N THR A 108 22.10 1.00 -3.79
CA THR A 108 23.33 0.89 -4.57
C THR A 108 24.24 2.07 -4.27
N ASN A 109 25.48 2.02 -4.75
CA ASN A 109 26.41 3.15 -4.64
C ASN A 109 25.99 4.39 -5.46
N LYS A 110 24.94 4.33 -6.27
CA LYS A 110 24.46 5.45 -7.11
C LYS A 110 22.97 5.76 -6.94
N ARG A 111 22.16 4.81 -6.49
CA ARG A 111 20.70 4.85 -6.56
C ARG A 111 20.05 4.14 -5.37
N ALA A 112 18.86 4.60 -5.02
CA ALA A 112 17.92 3.88 -4.18
C ALA A 112 16.78 3.34 -5.06
N LEU A 113 16.46 2.07 -4.88
CA LEU A 113 15.50 1.33 -5.71
C LEU A 113 14.37 0.80 -4.82
N THR A 114 13.14 0.99 -5.28
CA THR A 114 11.94 0.44 -4.64
C THR A 114 11.14 -0.33 -5.67
N ARG A 115 10.82 -1.60 -5.38
CA ARG A 115 9.97 -2.43 -6.23
C ARG A 115 8.70 -2.78 -5.47
N THR A 116 7.54 -2.46 -6.02
CA THR A 116 6.24 -2.87 -5.47
C THR A 116 5.58 -3.81 -6.46
N LEU A 117 5.22 -5.03 -6.03
CA LEU A 117 4.66 -6.05 -6.92
C LEU A 117 3.16 -5.86 -7.23
N LEU A 118 2.42 -5.18 -6.34
CA LEU A 118 0.98 -4.93 -6.49
C LEU A 118 0.64 -3.45 -6.35
N PRO A 119 -0.43 -2.95 -6.99
CA PRO A 119 -1.34 -3.68 -7.91
C PRO A 119 -0.72 -3.96 -9.28
N TRP A 120 0.33 -3.25 -9.66
CA TRP A 120 1.10 -3.45 -10.88
C TRP A 120 2.59 -3.43 -10.53
N PRO A 121 3.41 -4.34 -11.06
CA PRO A 121 4.85 -4.32 -10.81
C PRO A 121 5.44 -2.98 -11.23
N LYS A 122 5.92 -2.19 -10.27
CA LYS A 122 6.58 -0.92 -10.53
C LYS A 122 7.93 -0.90 -9.83
N VAL A 123 8.95 -0.48 -10.56
CA VAL A 123 10.28 -0.15 -10.01
C VAL A 123 10.41 1.37 -10.01
N THR A 124 10.53 1.95 -8.83
CA THR A 124 10.88 3.35 -8.63
C THR A 124 12.38 3.45 -8.41
N VAL A 125 13.03 4.36 -9.14
CA VAL A 125 14.47 4.56 -9.12
C VAL A 125 14.74 6.00 -8.72
N LYS A 126 15.46 6.21 -7.61
CA LYS A 126 15.95 7.52 -7.20
C LYS A 126 17.47 7.57 -7.30
N ARG A 127 18.00 8.56 -8.01
CA ARG A 127 19.44 8.82 -8.04
C ARG A 127 19.87 9.49 -6.74
N LEU A 128 20.94 8.99 -6.14
CA LEU A 128 21.55 9.59 -4.96
C LEU A 128 22.51 10.69 -5.42
N THR A 129 22.29 11.90 -4.93
CA THR A 129 23.14 13.07 -5.17
C THR A 129 23.39 13.76 -3.83
N PRO A 130 24.44 14.60 -3.72
CA PRO A 130 24.65 15.40 -2.50
C PRO A 130 23.47 16.31 -2.13
N MET A 131 22.62 16.66 -3.12
CA MET A 131 21.43 17.49 -2.93
C MET A 131 20.18 16.69 -2.55
N THR A 132 20.28 15.37 -2.40
CA THR A 132 19.14 14.54 -1.99
C THR A 132 18.88 14.77 -0.51
N GLU A 133 17.72 15.34 -0.15
CA GLU A 133 17.33 15.46 1.25
C GLU A 133 17.01 14.07 1.81
N VAL A 134 17.57 13.74 2.97
CA VAL A 134 17.36 12.44 3.62
C VAL A 134 16.87 12.66 5.04
N GLU A 135 15.77 12.00 5.38
CA GLU A 135 15.23 11.98 6.73
C GLU A 135 15.22 10.56 7.28
N TRP A 136 15.57 10.40 8.55
CA TRP A 136 15.55 9.13 9.26
C TRP A 136 14.66 9.20 10.51
N ASN A 137 13.85 8.16 10.72
CA ASN A 137 12.89 8.10 11.82
C ASN A 137 13.48 7.69 13.20
N GLY A 138 14.81 7.60 13.36
CA GLY A 138 15.49 7.41 14.66
C GLY A 138 15.19 6.13 15.46
N THR A 139 14.22 5.34 15.03
CA THR A 139 13.62 4.19 15.73
C THR A 139 13.73 2.96 14.85
N ALA A 140 14.06 1.80 15.42
CA ALA A 140 14.11 0.53 14.72
C ALA A 140 12.85 -0.31 15.05
N PRO A 141 12.16 -0.90 14.04
CA PRO A 141 12.39 -0.74 12.60
C PRO A 141 12.13 0.70 12.11
N GLY A 142 13.05 1.20 11.27
CA GLY A 142 13.11 2.61 10.89
C GLY A 142 12.68 2.91 9.48
N SER A 143 12.36 4.17 9.21
CA SER A 143 12.10 4.65 7.85
C SER A 143 13.15 5.67 7.44
N ILE A 144 13.63 5.55 6.21
CA ILE A 144 14.56 6.48 5.56
C ILE A 144 13.84 7.06 4.35
N PHE A 145 13.56 8.35 4.36
CA PHE A 145 12.91 9.07 3.27
C PHE A 145 13.96 9.85 2.48
N PHE A 146 13.92 9.77 1.15
CA PHE A 146 14.90 10.42 0.27
C PHE A 146 14.25 10.99 -1.01
N ASP A 147 12.92 11.02 -1.06
CA ASP A 147 12.16 11.52 -2.18
C ASP A 147 10.82 12.09 -1.71
N THR A 148 10.31 13.08 -2.43
CA THR A 148 8.99 13.66 -2.18
C THR A 148 8.20 13.58 -3.48
N GLU A 149 7.17 12.73 -3.51
CA GLU A 149 6.30 12.56 -4.66
C GLU A 149 5.07 13.44 -4.52
N ASN A 150 4.77 14.23 -5.57
CA ASN A 150 3.52 14.96 -5.69
C ASN A 150 2.42 14.00 -6.12
N VAL A 151 1.65 13.49 -5.16
CA VAL A 151 0.52 12.62 -5.44
C VAL A 151 -0.69 13.49 -5.77
N ARG A 152 -1.15 13.40 -7.03
CA ARG A 152 -2.40 14.02 -7.48
C ARG A 152 -3.57 13.15 -7.06
N TYR A 153 -4.31 13.58 -6.04
CA TYR A 153 -5.62 13.04 -5.72
C TYR A 153 -6.64 13.76 -6.60
N GLY A 154 -7.12 13.08 -7.64
CA GLY A 154 -8.23 13.57 -8.45
C GLY A 154 -9.53 12.91 -7.99
N HIS A 155 -10.50 13.70 -7.54
CA HIS A 155 -11.88 13.28 -7.68
C HIS A 155 -12.22 13.40 -9.16
N LYS A 156 -12.36 12.28 -9.88
CA LYS A 156 -13.08 12.33 -11.15
C LYS A 156 -14.50 12.81 -10.82
N PRO A 157 -14.95 13.97 -11.34
CA PRO A 157 -16.31 14.38 -11.13
C PRO A 157 -17.22 13.34 -11.77
N THR A 158 -18.23 12.90 -11.03
CA THR A 158 -19.21 11.90 -11.47
C THR A 158 -20.09 12.42 -12.61
N TYR A 159 -20.08 13.74 -12.87
CA TYR A 159 -20.90 14.40 -13.88
C TYR A 159 -20.04 15.05 -14.98
N PRO A 160 -20.42 14.89 -16.27
CA PRO A 160 -19.79 15.60 -17.38
C PRO A 160 -19.95 17.12 -17.21
N GLY A 161 -18.86 17.89 -17.32
CA GLY A 161 -18.88 19.35 -17.31
C GLY A 161 -18.33 20.05 -16.06
N LEU A 162 -18.03 19.31 -14.98
CA LEU A 162 -17.35 19.88 -13.80
C LEU A 162 -15.83 19.76 -13.93
N VAL A 163 -15.10 20.83 -13.60
CA VAL A 163 -13.64 20.80 -13.49
C VAL A 163 -13.27 20.03 -12.21
N GLY A 164 -12.73 18.83 -12.36
CA GLY A 164 -12.25 18.05 -11.22
C GLY A 164 -11.19 18.84 -10.43
N LYS A 165 -11.41 19.04 -9.13
CA LYS A 165 -10.42 19.68 -8.26
C LYS A 165 -9.35 18.65 -7.94
N PHE A 166 -8.14 18.85 -8.49
CA PHE A 166 -6.99 18.05 -8.13
C PHE A 166 -6.36 18.61 -6.85
N VAL A 167 -6.24 17.78 -5.81
CA VAL A 167 -5.42 18.11 -4.65
C VAL A 167 -4.05 17.48 -4.87
N ILE A 168 -3.03 18.31 -4.96
CA ILE A 168 -1.63 17.85 -4.95
C ILE A 168 -1.24 17.74 -3.48
N LYS A 169 -0.93 16.52 -3.02
CA LYS A 169 -0.32 16.31 -1.71
C LYS A 169 1.10 15.80 -1.91
N GLU A 170 2.03 16.40 -1.18
CA GLU A 170 3.38 15.88 -1.07
C GLU A 170 3.39 14.61 -0.22
N ARG A 171 4.01 13.56 -0.74
CA ARG A 171 4.19 12.28 -0.05
C ARG A 171 5.67 11.96 0.01
N LYS A 172 6.21 11.84 1.23
CA LYS A 172 7.56 11.33 1.44
C LYS A 172 7.65 9.87 1.02
N ASN A 173 8.67 9.56 0.22
CA ASN A 173 8.96 8.26 -0.35
C ASN A 173 10.40 7.84 0.00
N GLY A 174 10.58 6.54 0.18
CA GLY A 174 11.85 5.97 0.60
C GLY A 174 11.69 4.54 1.11
N PHE A 175 12.68 4.09 1.88
CA PHE A 175 12.66 2.79 2.54
C PHE A 175 11.85 2.89 3.82
N ARG A 176 10.77 2.12 3.92
CA ARG A 176 9.83 2.19 5.05
C ARG A 176 9.97 0.96 5.91
N ASN A 177 9.98 1.17 7.23
CA ASN A 177 9.93 0.12 8.23
C ASN A 177 10.97 -0.98 8.00
N ILE A 178 12.25 -0.64 7.85
CA ILE A 178 13.34 -1.59 7.63
C ILE A 178 14.10 -1.85 8.93
N ALA A 179 14.36 -3.12 9.25
CA ALA A 179 15.10 -3.52 10.45
C ALA A 179 16.53 -2.96 10.45
N ASP A 180 17.17 -2.97 9.28
CA ASP A 180 18.56 -2.54 9.10
C ASP A 180 18.69 -1.02 8.88
N ALA A 181 17.70 -0.20 9.28
CA ALA A 181 17.71 1.24 9.03
C ALA A 181 19.03 1.91 9.47
N ASP A 182 19.55 1.50 10.63
CA ASP A 182 20.76 2.05 11.25
C ASP A 182 22.03 1.70 10.47
N ILE A 183 21.99 0.64 9.66
CA ILE A 183 23.08 0.21 8.79
C ILE A 183 22.95 0.87 7.41
N VAL A 184 21.72 0.97 6.90
CA VAL A 184 21.42 1.49 5.57
C VAL A 184 21.60 3.01 5.52
N TYR A 185 21.21 3.74 6.56
CA TYR A 185 21.29 5.20 6.60
C TYR A 185 22.73 5.73 6.42
N PRO A 186 23.74 5.26 7.17
CA PRO A 186 25.13 5.66 6.95
C PRO A 186 25.67 5.28 5.56
N GLN A 187 25.27 4.13 5.01
CA GLN A 187 25.67 3.72 3.66
C GLN A 187 25.07 4.63 2.59
N LEU A 188 23.82 5.05 2.77
CA LEU A 188 23.14 5.97 1.87
C LEU A 188 23.83 7.34 1.87
N LEU A 189 24.21 7.86 3.03
CA LEU A 189 24.98 9.11 3.13
C LEU A 189 26.34 9.00 2.41
N ARG A 190 27.08 7.91 2.62
CA ARG A 190 28.35 7.68 1.93
C ARG A 190 28.19 7.55 0.41
N ALA A 191 27.11 6.93 -0.06
CA ALA A 191 26.77 6.84 -1.48
C ALA A 191 26.51 8.23 -2.09
N MET A 192 25.78 9.09 -1.37
CA MET A 192 25.50 10.47 -1.82
C MET A 192 26.75 11.32 -1.95
N GLU A 193 27.72 11.12 -1.07
CA GLU A 193 29.02 11.79 -1.08
C GLU A 193 30.00 11.22 -2.12
N GLY A 194 29.62 10.16 -2.84
CA GLY A 194 30.49 9.49 -3.80
C GLY A 194 31.65 8.72 -3.17
N LYS A 195 31.52 8.31 -1.90
CA LYS A 195 32.58 7.63 -1.12
C LYS A 195 32.48 6.09 -1.16
N LEU A 196 31.75 5.51 -2.14
CA LEU A 196 31.47 4.05 -2.25
C LEU A 196 31.70 3.47 -3.64
#